data_AF-A0A1J5WRA1-F1
#
_entry.id   AF-A0A1J5WRA1-F1
#
_cell.length_a   1.000
_cell.length_b   1.000
_cell.length_c   1.000
_cell.angle_alpha   90.00
_cell.angle_beta   90.00
_cell.angle_gamma   90.00
#
_symmetry.space_group_name_H-M   'P 1'
#
loop_
_entity.id
_entity.type
_entity.pdbx_description
1 polymer ?
#
loop_
_entity_poly.entity_id
_entity_poly.type
_entity_poly.pdbx_seq_one_letter_code
_entity_poly.pdbx_strand_id
1 'polypeptide(L)'
;HRQDKKIWLGKIKNIELENNAVDILSKLRLPEDNVLEMLKVNACYKGCCTELARQPNASIWLGRIKNIKLMYYAVVAITKLLVPEDNVVERLEVSADKQEE
;
A
#
# COMPACT_ATOMS: atom_id res chain seq x y z
N HIS A 1 -2.65 2.00 -24.84
CA HIS A 1 -1.66 2.51 -23.87
C HIS A 1 -2.38 3.29 -22.77
N ARG A 2 -2.50 2.72 -21.57
CA ARG A 2 -3.06 3.44 -20.40
C ARG A 2 -1.89 4.26 -19.82
N GLN A 3 -1.98 5.58 -19.84
CA GLN A 3 -1.03 6.39 -19.09
C GLN A 3 -1.35 6.23 -17.61
N ASP A 4 -0.46 5.60 -16.83
CA ASP A 4 -0.55 5.56 -15.37
C ASP A 4 -0.22 6.93 -14.81
N LYS A 5 -1.22 7.82 -14.83
CA LYS A 5 -1.12 9.13 -14.19
C LYS A 5 -0.90 8.93 -12.70
N LYS A 6 0.29 9.32 -12.23
CA LYS A 6 0.62 9.36 -10.79
C LYS A 6 -0.12 10.53 -10.14
N ILE A 7 -0.61 10.29 -8.93
CA ILE A 7 -1.24 11.29 -8.08
C ILE A 7 -0.19 11.78 -7.11
N TRP A 8 0.25 13.02 -7.28
CA TRP A 8 1.18 13.67 -6.37
C TRP A 8 0.43 14.23 -5.18
N LEU A 9 0.79 13.77 -3.99
CA LEU A 9 0.31 14.30 -2.73
C LEU A 9 1.44 15.05 -2.03
N GLY A 10 1.08 15.92 -1.08
CA GLY A 10 2.05 16.53 -0.16
C GLY A 10 2.55 15.52 0.88
N LYS A 11 3.06 16.04 2.00
CA LYS A 11 3.42 15.19 3.14
C LYS A 11 2.17 14.60 3.78
N ILE A 12 2.13 13.28 3.90
CA ILE A 12 1.03 12.51 4.49
C ILE A 12 1.59 11.70 5.64
N LYS A 13 0.90 11.73 6.79
CA LYS A 13 1.24 10.91 7.96
C LYS A 13 0.60 9.53 7.90
N ASN A 14 -0.64 9.43 7.45
CA ASN A 14 -1.41 8.18 7.46
C ASN A 14 -2.10 7.97 6.12
N ILE A 15 -2.03 6.73 5.61
CA ILE A 15 -2.83 6.27 4.47
C ILE A 15 -3.70 5.12 4.95
N GLU A 16 -5.01 5.25 4.74
CA GLU A 16 -5.99 4.18 4.95
C GLU A 16 -6.78 3.97 3.66
N LEU A 17 -6.75 2.76 3.12
CA LEU A 17 -7.43 2.38 1.89
C LEU A 17 -8.26 1.12 2.10
N GLU A 18 -9.50 1.15 1.62
CA GLU A 18 -10.43 0.04 1.75
C GLU A 18 -11.03 -0.34 0.41
N ASN A 19 -11.15 -1.65 0.17
CA ASN A 19 -11.83 -2.26 -0.96
C ASN A 19 -11.42 -1.63 -2.31
N ASN A 20 -12.37 -1.04 -3.05
CA ASN A 20 -12.12 -0.46 -4.37
C ASN A 20 -11.08 0.68 -4.38
N ALA A 21 -10.76 1.27 -3.23
CA ALA A 21 -9.71 2.27 -3.12
C ALA A 21 -8.31 1.66 -3.15
N VAL A 22 -8.14 0.37 -2.88
CA VAL A 22 -6.81 -0.28 -2.75
C VAL A 22 -5.97 -0.14 -4.02
N ASP A 23 -6.57 -0.24 -5.19
CA ASP A 23 -5.86 -0.09 -6.47
C ASP A 23 -5.29 1.33 -6.69
N ILE A 24 -5.74 2.36 -5.93
CA ILE A 24 -5.15 3.70 -5.97
C ILE A 24 -3.74 3.71 -5.37
N LEU A 25 -3.40 2.76 -4.49
CA LEU A 25 -2.08 2.69 -3.82
C LEU A 25 -0.94 2.72 -4.85
N SER A 26 -1.11 2.01 -5.96
CA SER A 26 -0.15 1.95 -7.07
C SER A 26 0.07 3.29 -7.80
N LYS A 27 -0.84 4.25 -7.63
CA LYS A 27 -0.83 5.56 -8.30
C LYS A 27 -0.32 6.67 -7.40
N LEU A 28 -0.27 6.46 -6.08
CA LEU A 28 0.19 7.48 -5.14
C LEU A 28 1.68 7.74 -5.30
N ARG A 29 2.08 9.00 -5.15
CA ARG A 29 3.46 9.42 -5.00
C ARG A 29 3.55 10.48 -3.91
N LEU A 30 4.43 10.23 -2.95
CA LEU A 30 4.71 11.14 -1.84
C LEU A 30 6.10 11.77 -2.04
N PRO A 31 6.40 12.88 -1.33
CA PRO A 31 7.74 13.43 -1.26
C PRO A 31 8.76 12.39 -0.81
N GLU A 32 10.01 12.51 -1.27
CA GLU A 32 11.10 11.58 -0.93
C GLU A 32 11.41 11.55 0.57
N ASP A 33 11.20 12.67 1.26
CA ASP A 33 11.39 12.83 2.71
C ASP A 33 10.12 12.52 3.52
N ASN A 34 9.09 11.93 2.91
CA ASN A 34 7.87 11.58 3.63
C ASN A 34 8.12 10.41 4.60
N VAL A 35 7.56 10.53 5.80
CA VAL A 35 7.53 9.47 6.80
C VAL A 35 6.07 9.19 7.14
N LEU A 36 5.57 8.03 6.70
CA LEU A 36 4.27 7.51 7.09
C LEU A 36 4.35 6.90 8.48
N GLU A 37 3.51 7.39 9.37
CA GLU A 37 3.26 6.78 10.67
C GLU A 37 2.45 5.49 10.50
N MET A 38 1.46 5.45 9.58
CA MET A 38 0.63 4.27 9.34
C MET A 38 0.25 4.11 7.86
N LEU A 39 0.44 2.90 7.33
CA LEU A 39 -0.19 2.41 6.11
C LEU A 39 -1.15 1.27 6.47
N LYS A 40 -2.45 1.52 6.35
CA LYS A 40 -3.51 0.52 6.56
C LYS A 40 -4.24 0.24 5.25
N VAL A 41 -4.27 -1.02 4.84
CA VAL A 41 -4.92 -1.44 3.60
C VAL A 41 -5.79 -2.66 3.87
N ASN A 42 -7.07 -2.56 3.51
CA ASN A 42 -8.05 -3.61 3.74
C ASN A 42 -8.78 -3.93 2.42
N ALA A 43 -8.83 -5.20 2.01
CA ALA A 43 -9.55 -5.61 0.80
C ALA A 43 -10.33 -6.89 1.04
N CYS A 44 -11.65 -6.79 1.26
CA CYS A 44 -12.49 -7.94 1.60
C CYS A 44 -12.71 -8.92 0.44
N TYR A 45 -12.47 -8.50 -0.82
CA TYR A 45 -12.61 -9.37 -1.99
C TYR A 45 -11.46 -9.19 -2.99
N LYS A 46 -11.16 -10.27 -3.73
CA LYS A 46 -10.01 -10.35 -4.65
C LYS A 46 -10.02 -9.26 -5.75
N GLY A 47 -11.20 -8.84 -6.18
CA GLY A 47 -11.37 -7.83 -7.23
C GLY A 47 -10.81 -6.44 -6.87
N CYS A 48 -10.61 -6.15 -5.58
CA CYS A 48 -10.10 -4.86 -5.12
C CYS A 48 -8.62 -4.59 -5.41
N CYS A 49 -7.83 -5.64 -5.65
CA CYS A 49 -6.37 -5.55 -5.71
C CYS A 49 -5.82 -5.90 -7.09
N THR A 50 -6.62 -5.77 -8.14
CA THR A 50 -6.23 -6.23 -9.49
C THR A 50 -5.08 -5.44 -10.08
N GLU A 51 -5.12 -4.11 -9.98
CA GLU A 51 -4.05 -3.25 -10.48
C GLU A 51 -2.84 -3.28 -9.54
N LEU A 52 -3.08 -3.38 -8.24
CA LEU A 52 -2.04 -3.54 -7.23
C LEU A 52 -1.23 -4.83 -7.45
N ALA A 53 -1.90 -5.96 -7.69
CA ALA A 53 -1.25 -7.25 -7.90
C ALA A 53 -0.38 -7.28 -9.17
N ARG A 54 -0.74 -6.48 -10.19
CA ARG A 54 0.00 -6.34 -11.46
C ARG A 54 1.28 -5.51 -11.33
N GLN A 55 1.45 -4.77 -10.24
CA GLN A 55 2.66 -3.99 -10.05
C GLN A 55 3.89 -4.91 -9.93
N PRO A 56 5.06 -4.49 -10.45
CA PRO A 56 6.31 -5.16 -10.15
C PRO A 56 6.56 -5.22 -8.65
N ASN A 57 7.34 -6.20 -8.19
CA ASN A 57 7.74 -6.24 -6.79
C ASN A 57 8.60 -5.02 -6.45
N ALA A 58 8.44 -4.50 -5.24
CA ALA A 58 9.13 -3.29 -4.76
C ALA A 58 9.06 -2.12 -5.75
N SER A 59 7.88 -1.76 -6.24
CA SER A 59 7.69 -0.65 -7.19
C SER A 59 6.91 0.54 -6.61
N ILE A 60 6.22 0.34 -5.49
CA ILE A 60 5.37 1.36 -4.86
C ILE A 60 6.17 2.08 -3.79
N TRP A 61 6.60 3.31 -4.09
CA TRP A 61 7.28 4.19 -3.14
C TRP A 61 6.31 5.13 -2.44
N LEU A 62 6.33 5.12 -1.10
CA LEU A 62 5.52 6.00 -0.24
C LEU A 62 6.39 6.73 0.81
N GLY A 63 7.69 6.84 0.56
CA GLY A 63 8.65 7.28 1.57
C GLY A 63 8.93 6.20 2.62
N ARG A 64 9.38 6.62 3.80
CA ARG A 64 9.56 5.72 4.95
C ARG A 64 8.21 5.37 5.57
N ILE A 65 8.08 4.16 6.12
CA ILE A 65 6.84 3.66 6.73
C ILE A 65 7.17 3.00 8.07
N LYS A 66 6.57 3.51 9.15
CA LYS A 66 6.74 2.93 10.50
C LYS A 66 5.83 1.75 10.75
N ASN A 67 4.55 1.87 10.43
CA ASN A 67 3.56 0.83 10.71
C ASN A 67 2.83 0.41 9.43
N ILE A 68 2.75 -0.90 9.19
CA ILE A 68 2.07 -1.50 8.04
C ILE A 68 1.01 -2.48 8.55
N LYS A 69 -0.24 -2.29 8.14
CA LYS A 69 -1.36 -3.19 8.41
C LYS A 69 -2.04 -3.59 7.10
N LEU A 70 -1.96 -4.86 6.73
CA LEU A 70 -2.55 -5.40 5.50
C LEU A 70 -3.53 -6.52 5.84
N MET A 71 -4.79 -6.36 5.46
CA MET A 71 -5.86 -7.31 5.79
C MET A 71 -6.46 -7.96 4.53
N TYR A 72 -6.79 -9.23 4.64
CA TYR A 72 -7.44 -10.05 3.63
C TYR A 72 -6.67 -10.06 2.30
N TYR A 73 -7.30 -9.71 1.17
CA TYR A 73 -6.64 -9.72 -0.14
C TYR A 73 -5.58 -8.61 -0.28
N ALA A 74 -5.56 -7.62 0.61
CA ALA A 74 -4.58 -6.54 0.58
C ALA A 74 -3.17 -6.99 0.96
N VAL A 75 -3.00 -8.21 1.51
CA VAL A 75 -1.70 -8.80 1.81
C VAL A 75 -0.78 -8.87 0.58
N VAL A 76 -1.34 -8.87 -0.64
CA VAL A 76 -0.56 -8.78 -1.87
C VAL A 76 0.35 -7.54 -1.91
N ALA A 77 -0.05 -6.44 -1.24
CA ALA A 77 0.70 -5.20 -1.17
C ALA A 77 2.10 -5.39 -0.57
N ILE A 78 2.30 -6.38 0.31
CA ILE A 78 3.57 -6.59 1.02
C ILE A 78 4.75 -6.74 0.06
N THR A 79 4.52 -7.40 -1.08
CA THR A 79 5.56 -7.62 -2.10
C THR A 79 5.75 -6.42 -3.03
N LYS A 80 4.79 -5.50 -3.06
CA LYS A 80 4.72 -4.38 -4.02
C LYS A 80 5.29 -3.09 -3.45
N LEU A 81 5.24 -2.93 -2.13
CA LEU A 81 5.84 -1.81 -1.43
C LEU A 81 7.36 -1.83 -1.58
N LEU A 82 7.94 -0.70 -2.01
CA LEU A 82 9.37 -0.44 -1.92
C LEU A 82 9.63 0.16 -0.55
N VAL A 83 10.19 -0.65 0.35
CA VAL A 83 10.66 -0.23 1.68
C VAL A 83 12.16 0.04 1.57
N PRO A 84 12.63 1.28 1.80
CA PRO A 84 14.05 1.58 1.68
C PRO A 84 14.89 0.82 2.73
N GLU A 85 16.14 0.52 2.42
CA GLU A 85 17.03 -0.29 3.27
C GLU A 85 17.24 0.30 4.68
N ASP A 86 17.20 1.63 4.79
CA ASP A 86 17.36 2.35 6.05
C ASP A 86 16.02 2.68 6.74
N ASN A 87 14.93 2.03 6.31
CA ASN A 87 13.63 2.15 6.94
C ASN A 87 13.51 1.23 8.16
N VAL A 88 13.12 1.79 9.30
CA VAL A 88 12.73 1.00 10.48
C VAL A 88 11.21 0.81 10.48
N VAL A 89 10.76 -0.42 10.22
CA VAL A 89 9.35 -0.81 10.41
C VAL A 89 9.15 -1.21 11.88
N GLU A 90 8.37 -0.42 12.60
CA GLU A 90 8.06 -0.63 14.02
C GLU A 90 6.98 -1.71 14.21
N ARG A 91 6.03 -1.82 13.29
CA ARG A 91 4.98 -2.84 13.31
C ARG A 91 4.61 -3.31 11.91
N LEU A 92 4.57 -4.63 11.73
CA LEU A 92 4.00 -5.29 10.56
C LEU A 92 2.89 -6.23 11.01
N GLU A 93 1.65 -5.92 10.61
CA GLU A 93 0.47 -6.76 10.84
C GLU A 93 -0.08 -7.23 9.49
N VAL A 94 -0.17 -8.55 9.31
CA VAL A 94 -0.75 -9.16 8.13
C VAL A 94 -1.73 -10.25 8.55
N SER A 95 -2.93 -10.23 7.97
CA SER A 95 -3.90 -11.32 8.12
C SER A 95 -4.53 -11.56 6.76
N ALA A 96 -4.46 -12.81 6.29
CA ALA A 96 -5.08 -13.26 5.05
C ALA A 96 -6.34 -14.10 5.31
N ASP A 97 -6.73 -14.24 6.58
CA ASP A 97 -7.86 -15.08 6.98
C ASP A 97 -9.12 -14.50 6.38
N LYS A 98 -9.84 -15.29 5.58
CA LYS A 98 -11.10 -14.84 4.98
C LYS A 98 -12.02 -14.30 6.07
N GLN A 99 -12.58 -13.13 5.82
CA GLN A 99 -13.81 -12.74 6.48
C GLN A 99 -14.85 -13.79 6.06
N GLU A 100 -15.23 -14.68 6.97
CA GLU A 100 -16.42 -15.50 6.79
C GLU A 100 -17.60 -14.51 6.72
N GLU A 101 -18.24 -14.43 5.56
CA GLU A 101 -19.56 -13.80 5.40
C GLU A 101 -20.64 -14.76 5.90
#